data_AF-A0A962JEP7-F1
#
_entry.id   AF-A0A962JEP7-F1
#
_cell.length_a   1.000
_cell.length_b   1.000
_cell.length_c   1.000
_cell.angle_alpha   90.00
_cell.angle_beta   90.00
_cell.angle_gamma   90.00
#
_symmetry.space_group_name_H-M   'P 1'
#
loop_
_entity.id
_entity.type
_entity.pdbx_description
1 polymer ?
#
loop_
_entity_poly.entity_id
_entity_poly.type
_entity_poly.pdbx_seq_one_letter_code
_entity_poly.pdbx_strand_id
1 'polypeptide(L)'
;ALTLFATHYFELTSLPEHYQGAVNVHVEASDYGDNLVFLHRVTQGAASKSFGLQVAKLAGVPLTVIQMAQHKLNELEQSPTAKKAKAKPAPQQVGLFNEPMVVEKVVEKTRMSEVETKLRTLDVDNLTPRAALQCLYELQSLLMTQSDNKADKTG
;
A
#
# COMPACT_ATOMS: atom_id res chain seq x y z
N ALA A 1 18.63 32.71 11.39
CA ALA A 1 17.36 32.44 10.68
C ALA A 1 16.79 31.12 11.20
N LEU A 2 15.46 30.98 11.21
CA LEU A 2 14.77 29.74 11.58
C LEU A 2 14.30 29.05 10.31
N THR A 3 14.39 27.71 10.25
CA THR A 3 14.11 26.92 9.05
C THR A 3 13.10 25.82 9.35
N LEU A 4 12.09 25.69 8.48
CA LEU A 4 11.21 24.53 8.42
C LEU A 4 11.54 23.73 7.16
N PHE A 5 11.67 22.41 7.30
CA PHE A 5 12.03 21.53 6.20
C PHE A 5 11.04 20.38 6.09
N ALA A 6 10.10 20.48 5.15
CA ALA A 6 9.13 19.43 4.86
C ALA A 6 9.73 18.45 3.84
N THR A 7 9.76 17.16 4.16
CA THR A 7 10.41 16.14 3.34
C THR A 7 9.66 14.81 3.39
N HIS A 8 9.84 14.01 2.34
CA HIS A 8 9.42 12.61 2.27
C HIS A 8 10.60 11.63 2.46
N TYR A 9 11.83 12.13 2.61
CA TYR A 9 13.02 11.31 2.87
C TYR A 9 13.10 10.91 4.33
N PHE A 10 12.90 9.63 4.60
CA PHE A 10 12.96 9.07 5.95
C PHE A 10 14.38 9.12 6.53
N GLU A 11 15.40 9.01 5.69
CA GLU A 11 16.81 9.00 6.07
C GLU A 11 17.21 10.28 6.82
N LEU A 12 16.57 11.40 6.50
CA LEU A 12 16.81 12.69 7.16
C LEU A 12 16.28 12.75 8.59
N THR A 13 15.48 11.78 9.03
CA THR A 13 15.10 11.67 10.45
C THR A 13 16.28 11.36 11.37
N SER A 14 17.41 10.90 10.84
CA SER A 14 18.66 10.75 11.59
C SER A 14 19.42 12.07 11.80
N LEU A 15 19.04 13.14 11.10
CA LEU A 15 19.79 14.40 11.10
C LEU A 15 19.90 15.07 12.50
N PRO A 16 18.87 15.05 13.36
CA PRO A 16 18.99 15.49 14.76
C PRO A 16 20.06 14.76 15.58
N GLU A 17 20.46 13.54 15.21
CA GLU A 17 21.54 12.81 15.90
C GLU A 17 22.93 13.43 15.64
N HIS A 18 23.08 14.13 14.52
CA HIS A 18 24.34 14.74 14.09
C HIS A 18 24.40 16.26 14.33
N TYR A 19 23.25 16.92 14.51
CA TYR A 19 23.18 18.37 14.64
C TYR A 19 22.25 18.79 15.78
N GLN A 20 22.81 19.41 16.82
CA GLN A 20 22.07 19.81 18.04
C GLN A 20 20.95 20.84 17.80
N GLY A 21 20.98 21.57 16.68
CA GLY A 21 19.96 22.56 16.32
C GLY A 21 18.80 21.99 15.50
N ALA A 22 18.83 20.70 15.15
CA ALA A 22 17.79 20.06 14.34
C ALA A 22 16.86 19.24 15.23
N VAL A 23 15.55 19.31 14.94
CA VAL A 23 14.52 18.51 15.62
C VAL A 23 13.57 17.92 14.58
N ASN A 24 13.17 16.67 14.80
CA ASN A 24 12.13 16.06 13.99
C ASN A 24 10.74 16.42 14.53
N VAL A 25 9.86 16.75 13.60
CA VAL A 25 8.42 16.85 13.81
C VAL A 25 7.74 16.15 12.65
N HIS A 26 6.58 15.54 12.90
CA HIS A 26 5.78 14.89 11.87
C HIS A 26 4.30 15.18 12.06
N VAL A 27 3.52 14.98 11.00
CA VAL A 27 2.06 15.07 11.05
C VAL A 27 1.49 13.69 11.35
N GLU A 28 0.58 13.63 12.32
CA GLU A 28 -0.02 12.39 12.79
C GLU A 28 -1.11 11.89 11.82
N ALA A 29 -1.10 10.58 11.57
CA ALA A 29 -2.12 9.88 10.79
C ALA A 29 -2.43 8.54 11.44
N SER A 30 -3.71 8.13 11.39
CA SER A 30 -4.21 6.91 12.02
C SER A 30 -4.93 6.02 11.01
N ASP A 31 -4.82 4.71 11.20
CA ASP A 31 -5.52 3.72 10.40
C ASP A 31 -6.89 3.46 11.04
N TYR A 32 -7.96 3.63 10.27
CA TYR A 32 -9.33 3.27 10.67
C TYR A 32 -9.87 2.21 9.71
N GLY A 33 -9.75 0.95 10.12
CA GLY A 33 -10.06 -0.20 9.26
C GLY A 33 -9.17 -0.20 8.02
N ASP A 34 -9.79 -0.06 6.84
CA ASP A 34 -9.12 -0.04 5.54
C ASP A 34 -8.69 1.36 5.07
N ASN A 35 -9.01 2.41 5.83
CA ASN A 35 -8.86 3.80 5.46
C ASN A 35 -7.82 4.52 6.31
N LEU A 36 -7.08 5.44 5.70
CA LEU A 36 -6.12 6.32 6.38
C LEU A 36 -6.79 7.66 6.73
N VAL A 37 -6.69 8.07 7.99
CA VAL A 37 -7.22 9.35 8.50
C VAL A 37 -6.08 10.25 8.93
N PHE A 38 -6.01 11.44 8.33
CA PHE A 38 -5.03 12.47 8.71
C PHE A 38 -5.56 13.28 9.91
N LEU A 39 -4.82 13.29 11.01
CA LEU A 39 -5.23 13.99 12.23
C LEU A 39 -4.81 15.47 12.24
N HIS A 40 -4.05 15.90 11.22
CA HIS A 40 -3.52 17.27 11.07
C HIS A 40 -2.84 17.84 12.32
N ARG A 41 -2.34 16.96 13.19
CA ARG A 41 -1.64 17.31 14.41
C ARG A 41 -0.15 17.15 14.20
N VAL A 42 0.62 18.18 14.54
CA VAL A 42 2.08 18.12 14.53
C VAL A 42 2.56 17.57 15.87
N THR A 43 3.33 16.49 15.82
CA THR A 43 3.89 15.81 16.99
C THR A 43 5.41 15.77 16.89
N GLN A 44 6.10 15.83 18.03
CA GLN A 44 7.55 15.73 18.09
C GLN A 44 8.03 14.32 17.75
N GLY A 45 9.26 14.24 17.22
CA GLY A 45 9.91 12.98 16.86
C GLY A 45 9.76 12.63 15.38
N ALA A 46 10.50 11.60 14.96
CA ALA A 46 10.42 11.04 13.62
C ALA A 46 9.11 10.27 13.43
N ALA A 47 8.55 10.28 12.22
CA ALA A 47 7.46 9.38 11.88
C ALA A 47 7.95 7.92 11.98
N SER A 48 7.12 6.99 12.45
CA SER A 48 7.49 5.57 12.62
C SER A 48 7.21 4.70 11.40
N LYS A 49 6.38 5.19 10.46
CA LYS A 49 5.97 4.48 9.25
C LYS A 49 5.70 5.45 8.10
N SER A 50 6.01 5.03 6.88
CA SER A 50 5.59 5.72 5.66
C SER A 50 4.20 5.24 5.24
N PHE A 51 3.30 6.18 4.93
CA PHE A 51 1.93 5.86 4.51
C PHE A 51 1.75 5.83 2.99
N GLY A 52 2.82 5.64 2.22
CA GLY A 52 2.81 5.76 0.76
C GLY A 52 1.82 4.81 0.07
N LEU A 53 1.77 3.55 0.49
CA LEU A 53 0.84 2.56 -0.07
C LEU A 53 -0.61 2.86 0.30
N GLN A 54 -0.86 3.35 1.51
CA GLN A 54 -2.18 3.75 2.00
C GLN A 54 -2.69 4.97 1.24
N VAL A 55 -1.83 5.96 0.98
CA VAL A 55 -2.14 7.12 0.13
C VAL A 55 -2.42 6.69 -1.31
N ALA A 56 -1.64 5.75 -1.86
CA ALA A 56 -1.89 5.21 -3.20
C ALA A 56 -3.24 4.48 -3.30
N LYS A 57 -3.61 3.72 -2.26
CA LYS A 57 -4.94 3.07 -2.16
C LYS A 57 -6.06 4.12 -2.14
N LEU A 58 -5.91 5.19 -1.35
CA LEU A 58 -6.85 6.32 -1.34
C LEU A 58 -6.94 7.06 -2.69
N ALA A 59 -5.84 7.12 -3.44
CA ALA A 59 -5.79 7.71 -4.77
C ALA A 59 -6.43 6.83 -5.87
N GLY A 60 -6.94 5.64 -5.52
CA GLY A 60 -7.61 4.74 -6.46
C GLY A 60 -6.65 3.88 -7.29
N VAL A 61 -5.40 3.71 -6.85
CA VAL A 61 -4.47 2.78 -7.50
C VAL A 61 -5.01 1.36 -7.40
N PRO A 62 -5.01 0.55 -8.48
CA PRO A 62 -5.54 -0.80 -8.46
C PRO A 62 -4.96 -1.68 -7.36
N LEU A 63 -5.79 -2.48 -6.70
CA LEU A 63 -5.39 -3.34 -5.57
C LEU A 63 -4.27 -4.32 -5.94
N THR A 64 -4.26 -4.83 -7.17
CA THR A 64 -3.19 -5.71 -7.68
C THR A 64 -1.83 -5.00 -7.67
N VAL A 65 -1.78 -3.73 -8.05
CA VAL A 65 -0.56 -2.90 -8.01
C VAL A 65 -0.14 -2.62 -6.57
N ILE A 66 -1.09 -2.33 -5.68
CA ILE A 66 -0.80 -2.14 -4.25
C ILE A 66 -0.20 -3.40 -3.62
N GLN A 67 -0.73 -4.58 -3.95
CA GLN A 67 -0.21 -5.87 -3.47
C GLN A 67 1.21 -6.14 -3.96
N MET A 68 1.49 -5.87 -5.24
CA MET A 68 2.84 -5.97 -5.79
C MET A 68 3.82 -5.00 -5.11
N ALA A 69 3.38 -3.76 -4.89
CA ALA A 69 4.18 -2.76 -4.18
C ALA A 69 4.47 -3.19 -2.73
N GLN A 70 3.51 -3.81 -2.05
CA GLN A 70 3.69 -4.33 -0.70
C GLN A 70 4.71 -5.46 -0.66
N HIS A 71 4.66 -6.38 -1.64
CA HIS A 71 5.67 -7.44 -1.78
C HIS A 71 7.06 -6.83 -1.98
N LYS A 72 7.17 -5.83 -2.86
CA LYS A 72 8.46 -5.17 -3.12
C LYS A 72 8.99 -4.41 -1.92
N LEU A 73 8.11 -3.75 -1.16
CA LEU A 73 8.48 -3.07 0.07
C LEU A 73 9.08 -4.06 1.08
N ASN A 74 8.45 -5.22 1.26
CA ASN A 74 8.95 -6.26 2.15
C ASN A 74 10.35 -6.76 1.72
N GLU A 75 10.60 -6.92 0.42
CA GLU A 75 11.95 -7.28 -0.08
C GLU A 75 12.99 -6.20 0.26
N LEU A 76 12.65 -4.93 0.07
CA LEU A 76 13.56 -3.80 0.32
C LEU A 76 13.87 -3.64 1.81
N GLU A 77 12.88 -3.82 2.68
CA GLU A 77 13.08 -3.80 4.13
C GLU A 77 13.89 -5.00 4.65
N GLN A 78 13.79 -6.16 3.98
CA GLN A 78 14.53 -7.37 4.35
C GLN A 78 15.96 -7.39 3.80
N SER A 79 16.27 -6.57 2.80
CA SER A 79 17.59 -6.46 2.20
C SER A 79 18.66 -6.09 3.25
N PRO A 80 19.83 -6.75 3.25
CA PRO A 80 20.88 -6.51 4.25
C PRO A 80 21.43 -5.07 4.27
N THR A 81 21.24 -4.29 3.20
CA THR A 81 21.52 -2.84 3.18
C THR A 81 20.55 -2.04 4.05
N ALA A 82 19.26 -2.40 4.12
CA ALA A 82 18.28 -1.75 4.98
C ALA A 82 18.43 -2.16 6.46
N LYS A 83 18.87 -3.39 6.74
CA LYS A 83 19.15 -3.85 8.12
C LYS A 83 20.34 -3.12 8.76
N LYS A 84 21.34 -2.70 7.98
CA LYS A 84 22.45 -1.87 8.48
C LYS A 84 22.03 -0.43 8.82
N ALA A 85 20.96 0.10 8.23
CA ALA A 85 20.43 1.41 8.61
C ALA A 85 19.72 1.42 9.98
N LYS A 86 19.24 0.27 10.47
CA LYS A 86 18.65 0.12 11.82
C LYS A 86 19.67 -0.23 12.91
N ALA A 87 20.91 -0.56 12.56
CA ALA A 87 21.96 -0.93 13.50
C ALA A 87 23.21 -0.08 13.24
N LYS A 88 23.25 1.11 13.86
CA LYS A 88 24.39 2.06 13.92
C LYS A 88 25.03 2.41 12.56
N PRO A 89 24.84 3.64 12.03
CA PRO A 89 25.52 4.01 10.81
C PRO A 89 26.95 4.47 11.09
N ALA A 90 27.93 3.71 10.60
CA ALA A 90 29.19 4.28 10.14
C ALA A 90 28.98 4.79 8.70
N PRO A 91 29.59 5.92 8.30
CA PRO A 91 29.29 6.54 7.02
C PRO A 91 29.99 5.77 5.90
N GLN A 92 29.20 5.05 5.09
CA GLN A 92 29.64 4.63 3.75
C GLN A 92 28.60 5.09 2.74
N GLN A 93 28.95 6.13 1.98
CA GLN A 93 28.32 6.44 0.70
C GLN A 93 28.37 5.19 -0.17
N VAL A 94 27.21 4.61 -0.47
CA VAL A 94 27.06 3.58 -1.50
C VAL A 94 26.34 4.23 -2.69
N GLY A 95 27.00 4.14 -3.85
CA GLY A 95 26.65 4.82 -5.09
C GLY A 95 25.24 4.53 -5.57
N LEU A 96 24.54 5.60 -5.93
CA LEU A 96 23.15 5.65 -6.43
C LEU A 96 22.99 5.23 -7.91
N PHE A 97 23.93 4.48 -8.47
CA PHE A 97 23.86 4.06 -9.88
C PHE A 97 24.25 2.58 -10.03
N ASN A 98 23.25 1.70 -9.90
CA ASN A 98 23.32 0.36 -10.47
C ASN A 98 22.15 0.18 -11.45
N GLU A 99 22.50 -0.43 -12.58
CA GLU A 99 21.82 -0.48 -13.88
C GLU A 99 20.34 -0.92 -13.86
N PRO A 100 19.54 -0.52 -14.88
CA PRO A 100 18.15 -0.95 -14.99
C PRO A 100 18.09 -2.46 -15.27
N MET A 101 17.71 -3.26 -14.28
CA MET A 101 17.24 -4.63 -14.51
C MET A 101 15.93 -4.55 -15.29
N VAL A 102 15.98 -5.03 -16.54
CA VAL A 102 14.78 -5.26 -17.36
C VAL A 102 14.00 -6.40 -16.72
N VAL A 103 12.92 -6.07 -16.01
CA VAL A 103 12.02 -7.06 -15.44
C VAL A 103 11.02 -7.46 -16.53
N GLU A 104 11.09 -8.71 -16.97
CA GLU A 104 10.11 -9.30 -17.88
C GLU A 104 8.70 -9.15 -17.32
N LYS A 105 7.85 -8.50 -18.10
CA LYS A 105 6.45 -8.20 -17.78
C LYS A 105 5.66 -9.49 -17.89
N VAL A 106 5.57 -10.27 -16.82
CA VAL A 106 4.57 -11.35 -16.73
C VAL A 106 3.21 -10.68 -16.54
N VAL A 107 2.50 -10.48 -17.66
CA VAL A 107 1.10 -10.07 -17.64
C VAL A 107 0.29 -11.26 -17.14
N GLU A 108 0.15 -11.39 -15.82
CA GLU A 108 -0.89 -12.22 -15.26
C GLU A 108 -2.23 -11.59 -15.64
N LYS A 109 -2.85 -12.16 -16.67
CA LYS A 109 -4.26 -11.92 -17.01
C LYS A 109 -5.07 -12.14 -15.74
N THR A 110 -5.50 -11.05 -15.11
CA THR A 110 -6.48 -11.07 -14.03
C THR A 110 -7.65 -11.91 -14.53
N ARG A 111 -7.80 -13.13 -14.01
CA ARG A 111 -8.97 -13.95 -14.33
C ARG A 111 -10.16 -13.20 -13.75
N MET A 112 -11.01 -12.68 -14.63
CA MET A 112 -12.23 -11.99 -14.23
C MET A 112 -13.03 -12.90 -13.31
N SER A 113 -13.52 -12.35 -12.20
CA SER A 113 -14.37 -13.11 -11.29
C SER A 113 -15.72 -13.41 -11.97
N GLU A 114 -16.30 -14.57 -11.67
CA GLU A 114 -17.64 -14.94 -12.14
C GLU A 114 -18.69 -13.87 -11.76
N VAL A 115 -18.50 -13.18 -10.62
CA VAL A 115 -19.35 -12.09 -10.14
C VAL A 115 -19.26 -10.87 -11.06
N GLU A 116 -18.04 -10.47 -11.43
CA GLU A 116 -17.80 -9.32 -12.32
C GLU A 116 -18.35 -9.57 -13.73
N THR A 117 -18.28 -10.82 -14.19
CA THR A 117 -18.83 -11.22 -15.49
C THR A 117 -20.35 -11.10 -15.48
N LYS A 118 -21.01 -11.60 -14.42
CA LYS A 118 -22.47 -11.56 -14.28
C LYS A 118 -23.02 -10.14 -14.13
N LEU A 119 -22.30 -9.26 -13.42
CA LEU A 119 -22.67 -7.85 -13.29
C LEU A 119 -22.59 -7.08 -14.62
N ARG A 120 -21.60 -7.36 -15.47
CA ARG A 120 -21.47 -6.69 -16.78
C ARG A 120 -22.58 -7.05 -17.76
N THR A 121 -23.17 -8.23 -17.62
CA THR A 121 -24.25 -8.71 -18.49
C THR A 121 -25.64 -8.42 -17.94
N LEU A 122 -25.74 -7.87 -16.72
CA LEU A 122 -27.03 -7.64 -16.07
C LEU A 122 -27.64 -6.32 -16.56
N ASP A 123 -28.83 -6.40 -17.15
CA ASP A 123 -29.60 -5.24 -17.57
C ASP A 123 -30.49 -4.78 -16.41
N VAL A 124 -30.01 -3.79 -15.64
CA VAL A 124 -30.67 -3.31 -14.42
C VAL A 124 -31.99 -2.58 -14.72
N ASP A 125 -32.11 -1.96 -15.89
CA ASP A 125 -33.26 -1.11 -16.22
C ASP A 125 -34.50 -1.92 -16.60
N ASN A 126 -34.32 -3.19 -16.98
CA ASN A 126 -35.41 -4.10 -17.34
C ASN A 126 -35.73 -5.17 -16.28
N LEU A 127 -35.18 -5.07 -15.07
CA LEU A 127 -35.46 -6.03 -14.00
C LEU A 127 -36.78 -5.71 -13.28
N THR A 128 -37.58 -6.75 -13.07
CA THR A 128 -38.68 -6.68 -12.10
C THR A 128 -38.11 -6.65 -10.67
N PRO A 129 -38.80 -6.04 -9.69
CA PRO A 129 -38.32 -5.97 -8.30
C PRO A 129 -37.97 -7.34 -7.69
N ARG A 130 -38.76 -8.37 -8.05
CA ARG A 130 -38.50 -9.76 -7.60
C ARG A 130 -37.28 -10.37 -8.27
N ALA A 131 -37.09 -10.13 -9.57
CA ALA A 131 -35.91 -10.61 -10.29
C ALA A 131 -34.64 -9.91 -9.79
N ALA A 132 -34.70 -8.61 -9.50
CA ALA A 132 -33.58 -7.87 -8.92
C ALA A 132 -33.15 -8.47 -7.57
N LEU A 133 -34.11 -8.75 -6.68
CA LEU A 133 -33.82 -9.37 -5.38
C LEU A 133 -33.20 -10.76 -5.55
N GLN A 134 -33.70 -11.56 -6.49
CA GLN A 134 -33.15 -12.88 -6.81
C GLN A 134 -31.69 -12.79 -7.30
N CYS A 135 -31.39 -11.83 -8.19
CA CYS A 135 -30.03 -11.61 -8.67
C CYS A 135 -29.06 -11.22 -7.54
N LEU A 136 -29.52 -10.43 -6.55
CA LEU A 136 -28.70 -10.07 -5.39
C LEU A 136 -28.31 -11.29 -4.54
N TYR A 137 -29.26 -12.20 -4.31
CA TYR A 137 -28.97 -13.45 -3.60
C TYR A 137 -27.98 -14.35 -4.37
N GLU A 138 -28.11 -14.43 -5.69
CA GLU A 138 -27.19 -15.20 -6.52
C GLU A 138 -25.77 -14.62 -6.55
N LEU A 139 -25.64 -13.28 -6.55
CA LEU A 139 -24.35 -12.62 -6.45
C LEU A 139 -23.70 -12.86 -5.08
N GLN A 140 -24.50 -12.83 -4.01
CA GLN A 140 -24.04 -13.13 -2.66
C GLN A 140 -23.55 -14.59 -2.54
N SER A 141 -24.27 -15.56 -3.12
CA SER A 141 -23.82 -16.95 -3.12
C SER A 141 -22.52 -17.13 -3.88
N LEU A 142 -22.35 -16.48 -5.04
CA LEU A 142 -21.10 -16.54 -5.81
C LEU A 142 -19.90 -15.98 -5.04
N LEU A 143 -20.09 -14.92 -4.25
CA LEU A 143 -19.05 -14.37 -3.37
C LEU A 143 -18.67 -15.33 -2.23
N MET A 144 -19.64 -16.02 -1.65
CA MET A 144 -19.39 -17.02 -0.61
C MET A 144 -18.64 -18.23 -1.17
N THR A 145 -19.04 -18.77 -2.32
CA THR A 145 -18.35 -19.92 -2.95
C THR A 145 -16.91 -19.58 -3.39
N GLN A 146 -16.63 -18.34 -3.80
CA GLN A 146 -15.25 -17.92 -4.11
C GLN A 146 -14.37 -17.76 -2.86
N SER A 147 -14.96 -17.52 -1.70
CA SER A 147 -14.24 -17.42 -0.42
C SER A 147 -13.73 -18.81 0.03
N ASP A 148 -14.53 -19.86 -0.20
CA ASP A 148 -14.16 -21.24 0.14
C ASP A 148 -13.11 -21.82 -0.83
N ASN A 149 -13.21 -21.50 -2.13
CA ASN A 149 -12.29 -22.01 -3.16
C ASN A 149 -10.88 -21.37 -3.12
N LYS A 150 -10.72 -20.26 -2.37
CA LYS A 150 -9.40 -19.64 -2.14
C LYS A 150 -8.65 -20.31 -0.98
N ALA A 151 -9.35 -20.97 -0.05
CA ALA A 151 -8.73 -21.66 1.09
C ALA A 151 -8.06 -22.99 0.70
N ASP A 152 -8.51 -23.64 -0.38
CA ASP A 152 -8.02 -24.97 -0.82
C ASP A 152 -6.78 -24.91 -1.73
N LYS A 153 -6.32 -23.72 -2.13
CA LYS A 153 -5.15 -23.53 -3.03
C LYS A 153 -3.86 -23.09 -2.33
N THR A 154 -3.81 -23.21 -1.01
CA THR A 154 -2.62 -22.93 -0.18
C THR A 154 -2.04 -24.18 0.50
N GLY A 155 -2.43 -25.38 0.06
CA GLY A 155 -1.81 -26.66 0.45
C GLY A 155 -0.67 -27.07 -0.47
#